data_AF-A0A3L6Q3F3-F1
#
_entry.id   AF-A0A3L6Q3F3-F1
#
_cell.length_a   1.000
_cell.length_b   1.000
_cell.length_c   1.000
_cell.angle_alpha   90.00
_cell.angle_beta   90.00
_cell.angle_gamma   90.00
#
_symmetry.space_group_name_H-M   'P 1'
#
loop_
_entity.id
_entity.type
_entity.pdbx_description
1 polymer ?
#
loop_
_entity_poly.entity_id
_entity_poly.type
_entity_poly.pdbx_seq_one_letter_code
_entity_poly.pdbx_strand_id
1 'polypeptide(L)'
;MAGLSLHHPLAFAFGLLDNIISFMTYLAPLPTFYRIYKSKSTEGFQSVPYVVALFSAMLWIYYALLKSDEILLITVNTAGCVIETLYIVVYLAYAPKKAKVRPWPHLLLLAG
;
A
#
# COMPACT_ATOMS: atom_id res chain seq x y z
N MET A 1 -25.68 -14.52 6.52
CA MET A 1 -25.91 -14.09 7.92
C MET A 1 -24.57 -13.56 8.40
N ALA A 2 -24.53 -12.26 8.73
CA ALA A 2 -23.40 -11.45 9.18
C ALA A 2 -22.01 -12.13 9.23
N GLY A 3 -21.10 -11.68 8.36
CA GLY A 3 -19.65 -11.98 8.35
C GLY A 3 -18.85 -11.51 9.57
N LEU A 4 -19.47 -11.39 10.74
CA LEU A 4 -18.74 -11.57 11.98
C LEU A 4 -18.73 -13.07 12.25
N SER A 5 -17.55 -13.68 12.24
CA SER A 5 -17.32 -15.05 12.74
C SER A 5 -17.57 -15.16 14.25
N LEU A 6 -18.74 -14.74 14.74
CA LEU A 6 -19.20 -14.83 16.12
C LEU A 6 -19.24 -16.30 16.59
N HIS A 7 -19.37 -17.24 15.65
CA HIS A 7 -19.28 -18.67 15.88
C HIS A 7 -17.84 -19.18 16.13
N HIS A 8 -16.81 -18.44 15.71
CA HIS A 8 -15.40 -18.76 15.92
C HIS A 8 -14.65 -17.56 16.54
N PRO A 9 -14.77 -17.37 17.87
CA PRO A 9 -14.28 -16.16 18.56
C PRO A 9 -12.77 -15.94 18.39
N LEU A 10 -11.99 -17.01 18.25
CA LEU A 10 -10.54 -16.91 17.99
C LEU A 10 -10.24 -16.30 16.62
N ALA A 11 -10.93 -16.73 15.57
CA ALA A 11 -10.72 -16.21 14.22
C ALA A 11 -11.05 -14.71 14.15
N PHE A 12 -12.12 -14.29 14.82
CA PHE A 12 -12.47 -12.88 14.94
C PHE A 12 -11.41 -12.09 15.72
N ALA A 13 -10.92 -12.60 16.85
CA ALA A 13 -9.87 -11.95 17.63
C ALA A 13 -8.57 -11.78 16.83
N PHE A 14 -8.13 -12.82 16.12
CA PHE A 14 -6.96 -12.74 15.25
C PHE A 14 -7.17 -11.76 14.10
N GLY A 15 -8.36 -11.73 13.48
CA GLY A 15 -8.67 -10.76 12.42
C GLY A 15 -8.63 -9.31 12.91
N LEU A 16 -9.06 -9.05 14.15
CA LEU A 16 -8.99 -7.71 14.75
C LEU A 16 -7.54 -7.31 15.06
N LEU A 17 -6.75 -8.23 15.63
CA LEU A 17 -5.33 -8.00 15.89
C LEU A 17 -4.55 -7.75 14.59
N ASP A 18 -4.82 -8.54 13.55
CA ASP A 18 -4.23 -8.37 12.23
C ASP A 18 -4.58 -7.01 11.62
N ASN A 19 -5.82 -6.55 11.76
CA ASN A 19 -6.22 -5.20 11.35
C ASN A 19 -5.37 -4.15 12.07
N ILE A 20 -5.26 -4.21 13.40
CA ILE A 20 -4.48 -3.24 14.19
C ILE A 20 -3.02 -3.20 13.74
N ILE A 21 -2.39 -4.38 13.60
CA ILE A 21 -0.99 -4.50 13.19
C ILE A 21 -0.81 -3.95 11.78
N SER A 22 -1.68 -4.32 10.84
CA SER A 22 -1.64 -3.84 9.45
C SER A 22 -1.79 -2.32 9.36
N PHE A 23 -2.69 -1.73 10.15
CA PHE A 23 -2.79 -0.27 10.27
C PHE A 23 -1.48 0.37 10.73
N MET A 24 -0.83 -0.19 11.76
CA MET A 24 0.46 0.30 12.22
C MET A 24 1.55 0.15 11.14
N THR A 25 1.54 -0.95 10.38
CA THR A 25 2.46 -1.17 9.26
C THR A 25 2.25 -0.14 8.14
N TYR A 26 1.01 0.19 7.78
CA TYR A 26 0.73 1.25 6.80
C TYR A 26 1.20 2.62 7.28
N LEU A 27 1.23 2.89 8.59
CA LEU A 27 1.72 4.14 9.15
C LEU A 27 3.26 4.17 9.31
N ALA A 28 3.95 3.04 9.20
CA ALA A 28 5.40 2.96 9.39
C ALA A 28 6.21 3.92 8.49
N PRO A 29 5.81 4.20 7.22
CA PRO A 29 6.50 5.16 6.36
C PRO A 29 6.19 6.63 6.67
N LEU A 30 5.30 6.96 7.62
CA LEU A 30 4.96 8.36 7.96
C LEU A 30 6.18 9.23 8.27
N PRO A 31 7.18 8.81 9.07
CA PRO A 31 8.36 9.64 9.33
C PRO A 31 9.16 9.95 8.06
N THR A 32 9.21 9.01 7.13
CA THR A 32 9.85 9.17 5.81
C THR A 32 9.11 10.22 4.99
N PHE A 33 7.78 10.15 4.90
CA PHE A 33 6.99 11.12 4.16
C PHE A 33 6.94 12.51 4.81
N TYR A 34 6.98 12.56 6.14
CA TYR A 34 7.16 13.81 6.87
C TYR A 34 8.50 14.47 6.52
N ARG A 35 9.57 13.69 6.40
CA ARG A 35 10.88 14.16 5.95
C ARG A 35 10.83 14.70 4.52
N ILE A 36 10.19 13.99 3.58
CA ILE A 36 9.98 14.45 2.19
C ILE A 36 9.22 15.78 2.17
N TYR A 37 8.14 15.90 2.97
CA TYR A 37 7.37 17.13 3.08
C TYR A 37 8.22 18.30 3.62
N LYS A 38 9.11 18.05 4.58
CA LYS A 38 9.99 19.07 5.17
C LYS A 38 11.14 19.47 4.24
N SER A 39 11.77 18.50 3.58
CA SER A 39 12.90 18.72 2.66
C SER A 39 12.46 19.21 1.27
N LYS A 40 11.16 19.11 0.96
CA LYS A 40 10.58 19.43 -0.36
C LYS A 40 11.23 18.64 -1.51
N SER A 41 11.76 17.47 -1.19
CA SER A 41 12.48 16.59 -2.11
C SER A 41 12.24 15.14 -1.69
N THR A 42 12.16 14.23 -2.67
CA THR A 42 12.09 12.80 -2.38
C THR A 42 13.40 12.21 -1.87
N GLU A 43 14.50 12.98 -1.82
CA GLU A 43 15.80 12.57 -1.25
C GLU A 43 16.31 11.20 -1.74
N GLY A 44 15.92 10.76 -2.94
CA GLY A 44 16.28 9.46 -3.52
C GLY A 44 15.34 8.29 -3.15
N PHE A 45 14.35 8.50 -2.28
CA PHE A 45 13.29 7.52 -2.00
C PHE A 45 12.55 7.15 -3.29
N GLN A 46 12.07 5.90 -3.36
CA GLN A 46 11.35 5.35 -4.51
C GLN A 46 9.86 5.22 -4.19
N SER A 47 8.99 5.47 -5.17
CA SER A 47 7.54 5.27 -5.01
C SER A 47 7.06 3.84 -5.25
N VAL A 48 7.91 3.00 -5.86
CA VAL A 48 7.57 1.62 -6.27
C VAL A 48 6.91 0.81 -5.15
N PRO A 49 7.42 0.80 -3.89
CA PRO A 49 6.80 0.02 -2.82
C PRO A 49 5.34 0.40 -2.57
N TYR A 50 5.01 1.70 -2.61
CA TYR A 50 3.67 2.22 -2.35
C TYR A 50 2.70 1.91 -3.49
N VAL A 51 3.19 1.97 -4.74
CA VAL A 51 2.39 1.58 -5.92
C VAL A 51 2.06 0.08 -5.90
N VAL A 52 3.04 -0.75 -5.56
CA VAL A 52 2.86 -2.20 -5.44
C VAL A 52 1.92 -2.54 -4.28
N ALA A 53 2.06 -1.86 -3.13
CA ALA A 53 1.19 -2.03 -1.98
C ALA A 53 -0.26 -1.62 -2.29
N LEU A 54 -0.46 -0.48 -2.97
CA LEU A 54 -1.79 -0.04 -3.42
C LEU A 54 -2.43 -1.08 -4.36
N PHE A 55 -1.67 -1.59 -5.34
CA PHE A 55 -2.16 -2.62 -6.25
C PHE A 55 -2.54 -3.91 -5.52
N SER A 56 -1.70 -4.36 -4.59
CA SER A 56 -1.97 -5.51 -3.72
C SER A 56 -3.26 -5.30 -2.91
N ALA A 57 -3.44 -4.14 -2.27
CA ALA A 57 -4.63 -3.83 -1.48
C ALA A 57 -5.90 -3.85 -2.34
N MET A 58 -5.85 -3.32 -3.57
CA MET A 58 -6.97 -3.39 -4.52
C MET A 58 -7.32 -4.84 -4.89
N LEU A 59 -6.31 -5.71 -5.09
CA LEU A 59 -6.54 -7.13 -5.36
C LEU A 59 -7.18 -7.86 -4.17
N TRP A 60 -6.77 -7.55 -2.94
CA TRP A 60 -7.37 -8.13 -1.74
C TRP A 60 -8.81 -7.68 -1.54
N ILE A 61 -9.13 -6.42 -1.80
CA ILE A 61 -10.52 -5.93 -1.81
C ILE A 61 -11.31 -6.68 -2.88
N TYR A 62 -10.78 -6.79 -4.10
CA TYR A 62 -11.46 -7.51 -5.18
C TYR A 62 -11.73 -8.98 -4.80
N TYR A 63 -10.74 -9.65 -4.21
CA TYR A 63 -10.90 -11.01 -3.69
C TYR A 63 -11.98 -11.10 -2.60
N ALA A 64 -12.02 -10.17 -1.65
CA ALA A 64 -13.03 -10.12 -0.60
C ALA A 64 -14.44 -9.81 -1.12
N LEU A 65 -14.56 -9.11 -2.26
CA LEU A 65 -15.85 -8.90 -2.92
C LEU A 65 -16.34 -10.15 -3.64
N LEU A 66 -15.44 -10.97 -4.20
CA LEU A 66 -15.78 -12.26 -4.80
C LEU A 66 -16.17 -13.29 -3.73
N LYS A 67 -15.47 -13.28 -2.60
CA LYS A 67 -15.73 -14.15 -1.46
C LYS A 67 -16.61 -13.40 -0.47
N SER A 68 -17.93 -13.52 -0.63
CA SER A 68 -18.92 -12.87 0.24
C SER A 68 -18.60 -13.05 1.73
N ASP A 69 -18.84 -11.98 2.51
CA ASP A 69 -18.73 -11.89 3.98
C ASP A 69 -17.33 -11.66 4.61
N GLU A 70 -16.31 -11.23 3.86
CA GLU A 70 -14.94 -10.95 4.39
C GLU A 70 -14.74 -9.48 4.87
N ILE A 71 -15.58 -9.00 5.79
CA ILE A 71 -15.61 -7.57 6.20
C ILE A 71 -14.27 -7.08 6.75
N LEU A 72 -13.61 -7.84 7.63
CA LEU A 72 -12.33 -7.44 8.25
C LEU A 72 -11.19 -7.32 7.22
N LEU A 73 -11.25 -8.09 6.13
CA LEU A 73 -10.29 -8.00 5.03
C LEU A 73 -10.53 -6.75 4.19
N ILE A 74 -11.80 -6.41 3.94
CA ILE A 74 -12.19 -5.19 3.22
C ILE A 74 -11.77 -3.95 4.00
N THR A 75 -12.00 -3.91 5.32
CA THR A 75 -11.71 -2.73 6.15
C THR A 75 -10.22 -2.37 6.12
N VAL A 76 -9.35 -3.34 6.37
CA VAL A 76 -7.90 -3.10 6.44
C VAL A 76 -7.32 -2.68 5.10
N ASN A 77 -7.71 -3.36 4.01
CA ASN A 77 -7.19 -3.04 2.68
C ASN A 77 -7.76 -1.74 2.12
N THR A 78 -9.00 -1.37 2.48
CA THR A 78 -9.56 -0.05 2.11
C THR A 78 -8.76 1.07 2.78
N ALA A 79 -8.41 0.92 4.05
CA ALA A 79 -7.54 1.88 4.72
C ALA A 79 -6.14 1.91 4.10
N GLY A 80 -5.57 0.75 3.77
CA GLY A 80 -4.33 0.63 3.02
C GLY A 80 -4.37 1.41 1.71
N CYS A 81 -5.42 1.22 0.90
CA CYS A 81 -5.61 1.97 -0.34
C CYS A 81 -5.59 3.49 -0.13
N VAL A 82 -6.25 3.99 0.91
CA VAL A 82 -6.25 5.42 1.23
C VAL A 82 -4.85 5.90 1.60
N ILE A 83 -4.16 5.20 2.52
CA ILE A 83 -2.83 5.60 3.01
C ILE A 83 -1.79 5.54 1.88
N GLU A 84 -1.75 4.45 1.11
CA GLU A 84 -0.81 4.28 0.00
C GLU A 84 -1.06 5.32 -1.11
N THR A 85 -2.32 5.65 -1.39
CA THR A 85 -2.66 6.73 -2.32
C THR A 85 -2.12 8.08 -1.82
N LEU A 86 -2.26 8.39 -0.53
CA LEU A 86 -1.70 9.62 0.05
C LEU A 86 -0.18 9.66 -0.09
N TYR A 87 0.51 8.55 0.15
CA TYR A 87 1.95 8.43 -0.05
C TYR A 87 2.36 8.65 -1.50
N ILE A 88 1.66 8.05 -2.46
CA ILE A 88 1.93 8.26 -3.87
C ILE A 88 1.70 9.73 -4.26
N VAL A 89 0.62 10.37 -3.79
CA VAL A 89 0.33 11.78 -4.07
C VAL A 89 1.44 12.69 -3.52
N VAL A 90 1.83 12.50 -2.26
CA VAL A 90 2.93 13.28 -1.64
C VAL A 90 4.24 13.05 -2.39
N TYR A 91 4.54 11.80 -2.76
CA TYR A 91 5.72 11.49 -3.55
C TYR A 91 5.72 12.23 -4.88
N LEU A 92 4.63 12.17 -5.65
CA LEU A 92 4.51 12.81 -6.95
C LEU A 92 4.60 14.35 -6.85
N ALA A 93 4.09 14.93 -5.76
CA ALA A 93 4.17 16.37 -5.51
C ALA A 93 5.60 16.87 -5.27
N TYR A 94 6.46 16.05 -4.66
CA TYR A 94 7.85 16.42 -4.32
C TYR A 94 8.92 15.71 -5.17
N ALA A 95 8.52 14.84 -6.08
CA ALA A 95 9.44 14.14 -6.96
C ALA A 95 10.12 15.14 -7.92
N PRO A 96 11.45 15.09 -8.06
CA PRO A 96 12.14 15.91 -9.04
C PRO A 96 11.65 15.55 -10.46
N LYS A 97 11.41 16.55 -11.31
CA LYS A 97 10.94 16.41 -12.71
C LYS A 97 11.87 15.59 -13.63
N LYS A 98 12.94 15.00 -13.09
CA LYS A 98 13.99 14.26 -13.81
C LYS A 98 13.99 12.77 -13.46
N ALA A 99 12.95 12.08 -13.87
CA ALA A 99 12.99 10.64 -14.14
C ALA A 99 12.40 10.36 -15.53
N LYS A 100 12.73 11.23 -16.50
CA LYS A 100 12.46 10.99 -17.91
C LYS A 100 13.46 9.93 -18.36
N VAL A 101 13.02 8.68 -18.33
CA VAL A 101 13.54 7.54 -19.10
C VAL A 101 15.07 7.43 -19.03
N ARG A 102 15.61 6.72 -18.04
CA ARG A 102 16.91 6.06 -18.26
C ARG A 102 16.62 4.85 -19.16
N PRO A 103 17.08 4.82 -20.42
CA PRO A 103 17.03 3.57 -21.17
C PRO A 103 17.89 2.58 -20.41
N TRP A 104 17.31 1.43 -20.05
CA TRP A 104 18.01 0.37 -19.34
C TRP A 104 19.09 -0.21 -20.27
N PRO A 105 20.39 0.03 -20.03
CA PRO A 105 21.44 -0.37 -20.99
C PRO A 105 21.51 -1.89 -21.19
N HIS A 106 21.01 -2.66 -20.23
CA HIS A 106 21.07 -4.12 -20.26
C HIS A 106 20.04 -4.76 -21.22
N LEU A 107 19.04 -4.02 -21.72
CA LEU A 107 18.10 -4.55 -22.70
C LEU A 107 18.69 -4.60 -24.12
N LEU A 108 19.71 -3.77 -24.41
CA LEU A 108 20.39 -3.72 -25.71
C LEU A 108 21.44 -4.82 -25.89
N LEU A 109 21.93 -5.41 -24.79
CA LEU A 109 22.90 -6.52 -24.83
C LEU A 109 22.24 -7.88 -25.14
N LEU A 110 20.92 -7.96 -25.12
CA LEU A 110 20.15 -9.16 -25.47
C LEU A 110 19.65 -9.15 -26.93
N ALA A 111 19.89 -8.06 -27.66
CA ALA A 111 19.44 -7.86 -29.03
C ALA A 111 20.59 -7.88 -30.07
N GLY A 112 21.78 -8.36 -29.68
CA GLY A 112 22.96 -8.51 -30.54
C GLY A 112 23.40 -9.96 -30.66
#